data_AF-A0A5C4J860-F1
#
_entry.id   AF-A0A5C4J860-F1
#
_cell.length_a   1.000
_cell.length_b   1.000
_cell.length_c   1.000
_cell.angle_alpha   90.00
_cell.angle_beta   90.00
_cell.angle_gamma   90.00
#
_symmetry.space_group_name_H-M   'P 1'
#
loop_
_entity.id
_entity.type
_entity.pdbx_description
1 polymer ?
#
loop_
_entity_poly.entity_id
_entity_poly.type
_entity_poly.pdbx_seq_one_letter_code
_entity_poly.pdbx_strand_id
1 'polypeptide(L)'
;MPDSRERVFLRSNAIIEPLVDRFYAWMHIVAPAQAAMNLANMQVPLLESYLHSPQVHIAASNNPALRGGYFVNVEEERAAEIGELLDGIKRDRADMLAFAAAIADADDLLRQNATGFDLTPLYPKLPPALNGLVELAYDTGNQASLHVIEPLLYHSPVYDRGRQSVQLSLEDGVERPFILSTPRLPSPDVLELPIPFDHPGLDELFGARTEATTAARLRAALELDDAQAPLLDRLLTTEPSLAPDRHIDGGGRIRYFGHACLVLQTQDAAVVVDPFISADNRHGDRYTLDDLPDHIDLVLITHGHQDHIVLETLLQLRGRTDAIVVPRSSRGNLCDPSIGHYLKALGFTVIEVDDFDEIPLPGGARVVATPFLGEHSDLDIRAKSTFVVQLAGRTVFVGADSSGIDPVLYRYMRSHLGDVDIAFLGMECDGAPLTWLYQGLLTRPVTKKMSDSRKLSGSNAEQAAAIMTELGSREAYVYAMGEESWQGHVMATTYTPDTYQIKQIEEFLTWCKDNDVAAEHLFNKREWRW
;
A
#
# COMPACT_ATOMS: atom_id res chain seq x y z
N MET A 1 -26.43 12.07 -28.35
CA MET A 1 -26.68 11.75 -26.93
C MET A 1 -26.99 10.27 -26.90
N PRO A 2 -26.18 9.44 -26.20
CA PRO A 2 -26.58 8.06 -25.92
C PRO A 2 -27.94 8.08 -25.18
N ASP A 3 -28.75 7.06 -25.38
CA ASP A 3 -30.08 6.99 -24.76
C ASP A 3 -29.91 7.03 -23.24
N SER A 4 -30.62 7.94 -22.56
CA SER A 4 -30.61 8.07 -21.08
C SER A 4 -30.97 6.78 -20.32
N ARG A 5 -31.44 5.75 -21.03
CA ARG A 5 -31.81 4.42 -20.52
C ARG A 5 -30.83 3.31 -20.91
N GLU A 6 -29.80 3.60 -21.71
CA GLU A 6 -28.81 2.61 -22.14
C GLU A 6 -28.02 2.11 -20.92
N ARG A 7 -28.01 0.79 -20.75
CA ARG A 7 -27.28 0.13 -19.67
C ARG A 7 -25.80 0.08 -20.03
N VAL A 8 -24.98 0.58 -19.12
CA VAL A 8 -23.52 0.63 -19.28
C VAL A 8 -22.82 0.08 -18.05
N PHE A 9 -21.59 -0.36 -18.25
CA PHE A 9 -20.63 -0.85 -17.28
C PHE A 9 -19.32 -0.09 -17.42
N LEU A 10 -18.53 -0.06 -16.35
CA LEU A 10 -17.15 0.42 -16.42
C LEU A 10 -16.28 -0.62 -17.12
N ARG A 11 -15.44 -0.19 -18.07
CA ARG A 11 -14.52 -1.08 -18.79
C ARG A 11 -13.53 -1.75 -17.83
N SER A 12 -13.18 -3.00 -18.10
CA SER A 12 -12.19 -3.76 -17.33
C SER A 12 -10.81 -3.12 -17.26
N ASN A 13 -10.42 -2.42 -18.33
CA ASN A 13 -9.14 -1.70 -18.40
C ASN A 13 -9.21 -0.25 -17.90
N ALA A 14 -10.33 0.22 -17.38
CA ALA A 14 -10.36 1.53 -16.73
C ALA A 14 -9.55 1.47 -15.43
N ILE A 15 -8.74 2.49 -15.17
CA ILE A 15 -7.93 2.63 -13.96
C ILE A 15 -8.20 3.97 -13.27
N ILE A 16 -7.77 4.06 -12.01
CA ILE A 16 -7.83 5.25 -11.19
C ILE A 16 -6.46 5.52 -10.58
N GLU A 17 -5.91 6.71 -10.78
CA GLU A 17 -4.75 7.17 -10.03
C GLU A 17 -5.23 8.17 -8.96
N PRO A 18 -5.24 7.79 -7.66
CA PRO A 18 -5.52 8.72 -6.59
C PRO A 18 -4.30 9.63 -6.38
N LEU A 19 -4.52 10.93 -6.17
CA LEU A 19 -3.47 11.93 -6.09
C LEU A 19 -3.64 12.88 -4.90
N VAL A 20 -2.53 13.24 -4.26
CA VAL A 20 -2.45 14.38 -3.32
C VAL A 20 -1.42 15.36 -3.86
N ASP A 21 -1.82 16.62 -4.04
CA ASP A 21 -0.93 17.65 -4.62
C ASP A 21 -0.29 17.18 -5.96
N ARG A 22 -1.07 16.44 -6.76
CA ARG A 22 -0.69 15.77 -8.03
C ARG A 22 0.32 14.62 -7.92
N PHE A 23 0.76 14.21 -6.73
CA PHE A 23 1.57 13.00 -6.55
C PHE A 23 0.69 11.77 -6.32
N TYR A 24 1.13 10.61 -6.81
CA TYR A 24 0.42 9.34 -6.60
C TYR A 24 0.25 9.04 -5.11
N ALA A 25 -1.00 8.90 -4.67
CA ALA A 25 -1.38 8.76 -3.27
C ALA A 25 -1.08 7.36 -2.76
N TRP A 26 -0.04 7.27 -1.92
CA TRP A 26 0.24 6.14 -1.03
C TRP A 26 0.17 6.62 0.42
N MET A 27 0.11 5.67 1.37
CA MET A 27 -0.23 5.95 2.77
C MET A 27 0.56 7.13 3.37
N HIS A 28 1.87 7.20 3.17
CA HIS A 28 2.74 8.23 3.78
C HIS A 28 2.66 9.61 3.12
N ILE A 29 1.88 9.79 2.05
CA ILE A 29 1.54 11.13 1.52
C ILE A 29 0.08 11.51 1.77
N VAL A 30 -0.68 10.65 2.46
CA VAL A 30 -2.06 10.92 2.88
C VAL A 30 -2.18 11.04 4.40
N ALA A 31 -1.48 10.18 5.15
CA ALA A 31 -1.42 10.26 6.61
C ALA A 31 -0.72 11.58 7.01
N PRO A 32 -1.37 12.47 7.80
CA PRO A 32 -1.05 13.90 7.80
C PRO A 32 0.36 14.23 8.28
N ALA A 33 0.86 13.57 9.33
CA ALA A 33 2.21 13.82 9.83
C ALA A 33 3.27 13.38 8.81
N GLN A 34 3.12 12.18 8.27
CA GLN A 34 4.03 11.58 7.30
C GLN A 34 3.98 12.34 5.98
N ALA A 35 2.78 12.77 5.57
CA ALA A 35 2.56 13.56 4.38
C ALA A 35 3.28 14.90 4.48
N ALA A 36 3.19 15.58 5.64
CA ALA A 36 3.88 16.85 5.86
C ALA A 36 5.40 16.68 5.74
N MET A 37 5.93 15.63 6.36
CA MET A 37 7.35 15.31 6.33
C MET A 37 7.84 14.95 4.92
N ASN A 38 7.11 14.11 4.18
CA ASN A 38 7.46 13.77 2.79
C ASN A 38 7.31 14.96 1.85
N LEU A 39 6.32 15.82 2.04
CA LEU A 39 6.16 17.03 1.24
C LEU A 39 7.37 17.95 1.41
N ALA A 40 7.76 18.22 2.66
CA ALA A 40 8.87 19.11 2.98
C ALA A 40 10.25 18.53 2.61
N ASN A 41 10.47 17.24 2.85
CA ASN A 41 11.80 16.63 2.78
C ASN A 41 12.07 15.83 1.52
N MET A 42 11.03 15.45 0.76
CA MET A 42 11.16 14.66 -0.47
C MET A 42 10.57 15.40 -1.68
N GLN A 43 9.27 15.70 -1.67
CA GLN A 43 8.58 16.19 -2.87
C GLN A 43 9.01 17.61 -3.27
N VAL A 44 9.04 18.57 -2.34
CA VAL A 44 9.48 19.94 -2.65
C VAL A 44 10.95 19.96 -3.13
N PRO A 45 11.93 19.35 -2.42
CA PRO A 45 13.30 19.29 -2.90
C PRO A 45 13.46 18.56 -4.25
N LEU A 46 12.65 17.53 -4.50
CA LEU A 46 12.66 16.79 -5.76
C LEU A 46 12.24 17.68 -6.94
N LEU A 47 11.16 18.46 -6.79
CA LEU A 47 10.70 19.39 -7.82
C LEU A 47 11.71 20.52 -8.04
N GLU A 48 12.31 21.05 -6.97
CA GLU A 48 13.40 22.04 -7.05
C GLU A 48 14.62 21.50 -7.81
N SER A 49 15.04 20.27 -7.51
CA SER A 49 16.13 19.58 -8.20
C SER A 49 15.81 19.40 -9.70
N TYR A 50 14.59 18.97 -10.03
CA TYR A 50 14.16 18.82 -11.41
C TYR A 50 14.22 20.15 -12.17
N LEU A 51 13.67 21.23 -11.61
CA LEU A 51 13.66 22.54 -12.26
C LEU A 51 15.08 23.12 -12.45
N HIS A 52 16.03 22.71 -11.61
CA HIS A 52 17.43 23.07 -11.80
C HIS A 52 18.10 22.30 -12.95
N SER A 53 17.72 21.05 -13.19
CA SER A 53 18.36 20.18 -14.19
C SER A 53 17.41 19.11 -14.77
N PRO A 54 16.40 19.48 -15.59
CA PRO A 54 15.38 18.55 -16.09
C PRO A 54 15.97 17.35 -16.83
N GLN A 55 16.94 17.59 -17.70
CA GLN A 55 17.59 16.57 -18.52
C GLN A 55 18.27 15.47 -17.69
N VAL A 56 18.78 15.78 -16.48
CA VAL A 56 19.38 14.77 -15.60
C VAL A 56 18.31 13.83 -15.05
N HIS A 57 17.16 14.37 -14.64
CA HIS A 57 16.04 13.58 -14.11
C HIS A 57 15.42 12.72 -15.21
N ILE A 58 15.23 13.25 -16.42
CA ILE A 58 14.71 12.49 -17.57
C ILE A 58 15.66 11.35 -17.95
N ALA A 59 16.96 11.64 -18.07
CA ALA A 59 17.96 10.63 -18.40
C ALA A 59 18.06 9.53 -17.31
N ALA A 60 17.95 9.91 -16.04
CA ALA A 60 17.97 8.96 -14.92
C ALA A 60 16.69 8.10 -14.87
N SER A 61 15.51 8.70 -15.10
CA SER A 61 14.23 7.99 -15.12
C SER A 61 14.15 6.93 -16.23
N ASN A 62 14.80 7.20 -17.37
CA ASN A 62 14.87 6.27 -18.50
C ASN A 62 15.99 5.23 -18.37
N ASN A 63 16.79 5.26 -17.31
CA ASN A 63 17.87 4.30 -17.08
C ASN A 63 17.35 3.14 -16.19
N PRO A 64 17.27 1.90 -16.71
CA PRO A 64 16.80 0.75 -15.93
C PRO A 64 17.58 0.51 -14.63
N ALA A 65 18.87 0.87 -14.58
CA ALA A 65 19.70 0.71 -13.38
C ALA A 65 19.41 1.75 -12.27
N LEU A 66 18.67 2.80 -12.60
CA LEU A 66 18.25 3.87 -11.66
C LEU A 66 16.74 3.85 -11.40
N ARG A 67 16.05 2.82 -11.89
CA ARG A 67 14.62 2.60 -11.66
C ARG A 67 14.35 2.56 -10.15
N GLY A 68 13.26 3.18 -9.73
CA GLY A 68 12.91 3.31 -8.31
C GLY A 68 13.64 4.45 -7.58
N GLY A 69 14.49 5.20 -8.28
CA GLY A 69 15.09 6.43 -7.76
C GLY A 69 14.15 7.64 -7.79
N TYR A 70 14.47 8.65 -7.00
CA TYR A 70 13.72 9.92 -6.94
C TYR A 70 14.09 10.83 -8.12
N PHE A 71 13.58 10.49 -9.31
CA PHE A 71 13.73 11.28 -10.53
C PHE A 71 12.35 11.60 -11.12
N VAL A 72 12.13 12.86 -11.50
CA VAL A 72 10.88 13.32 -12.09
C VAL A 72 10.89 12.93 -13.56
N ASN A 73 9.96 12.08 -13.96
CA ASN A 73 9.83 11.64 -15.35
C ASN A 73 8.80 12.51 -16.10
N VAL A 74 9.16 13.78 -16.33
CA VAL A 74 8.37 14.74 -17.10
C VAL A 74 9.28 15.38 -18.14
N GLU A 75 8.80 15.51 -19.37
CA GLU A 75 9.54 16.11 -20.48
C GLU A 75 9.89 17.58 -20.21
N GLU A 76 11.04 18.03 -20.70
CA GLU A 76 11.56 19.37 -20.43
C GLU A 76 10.61 20.47 -20.93
N GLU A 77 9.92 20.24 -22.04
CA GLU A 77 8.94 21.18 -22.62
C GLU A 77 7.78 21.49 -21.64
N ARG A 78 7.54 20.61 -20.67
CA ARG A 78 6.51 20.76 -19.63
C ARG A 78 7.07 21.25 -18.30
N ALA A 79 8.35 21.65 -18.23
CA ALA A 79 8.98 22.10 -16.99
C ALA A 79 8.28 23.32 -16.35
N ALA A 80 7.66 24.18 -17.16
CA ALA A 80 6.88 25.31 -16.64
C ALA A 80 5.70 24.85 -15.76
N GLU A 81 5.01 23.76 -16.13
CA GLU A 81 3.90 23.19 -15.35
C GLU A 81 4.39 22.66 -13.99
N ILE A 82 5.62 22.13 -13.94
CA ILE A 82 6.27 21.72 -12.69
C ILE A 82 6.60 22.92 -11.81
N GLY A 83 7.04 24.02 -12.41
CA GLY A 83 7.25 25.30 -11.71
C GLY A 83 5.96 25.82 -11.08
N GLU A 84 4.87 25.85 -11.85
CA GLU A 84 3.55 26.27 -11.37
C GLU A 84 3.02 25.35 -10.26
N LEU A 85 3.22 24.03 -10.39
CA LEU A 85 2.88 23.06 -9.35
C LEU A 85 3.65 23.34 -8.06
N LEU A 86 4.97 23.52 -8.14
CA LEU A 86 5.81 23.80 -6.98
C LEU A 86 5.40 25.11 -6.28
N ASP A 87 5.15 26.17 -7.04
CA ASP A 87 4.69 27.45 -6.49
C ASP A 87 3.31 27.33 -5.84
N GLY A 88 2.40 26.53 -6.44
CA GLY A 88 1.10 26.20 -5.87
C GLY A 88 1.21 25.41 -4.57
N ILE A 89 2.11 24.42 -4.50
CA ILE A 89 2.39 23.68 -3.28
C ILE A 89 2.91 24.63 -2.20
N LYS A 90 3.96 25.41 -2.46
CA LYS A 90 4.54 26.32 -1.45
C LYS A 90 3.55 27.32 -0.89
N ARG A 91 2.66 27.84 -1.74
CA ARG A 91 1.63 28.81 -1.35
C ARG A 91 0.51 28.16 -0.54
N ASP A 92 -0.07 27.08 -1.07
CA ASP A 92 -1.31 26.52 -0.54
C ASP A 92 -1.04 25.46 0.57
N ARG A 93 0.21 24.99 0.71
CA ARG A 93 0.69 24.07 1.77
C ARG A 93 1.59 24.73 2.81
N ALA A 94 1.56 26.05 2.92
CA ALA A 94 2.43 26.78 3.86
C ALA A 94 2.30 26.25 5.31
N ASP A 95 1.08 26.01 5.79
CA ASP A 95 0.84 25.50 7.15
C ASP A 95 1.36 24.07 7.36
N MET A 96 1.22 23.21 6.35
CA MET A 96 1.72 21.83 6.37
C MET A 96 3.26 21.79 6.34
N LEU A 97 3.89 22.66 5.54
CA LEU A 97 5.35 22.83 5.53
C LEU A 97 5.86 23.40 6.85
N ALA A 98 5.13 24.34 7.46
CA ALA A 98 5.44 24.88 8.77
C ALA A 98 5.32 23.82 9.88
N PHE A 99 4.33 22.93 9.79
CA PHE A 99 4.19 21.78 10.68
C PHE A 99 5.39 20.83 10.59
N ALA A 100 5.86 20.49 9.39
CA ALA A 100 7.04 19.64 9.21
C ALA A 100 8.31 20.27 9.81
N ALA A 101 8.53 21.57 9.58
CA ALA A 101 9.64 22.31 10.20
C ALA A 101 9.53 22.31 11.73
N ALA A 102 8.33 22.48 12.27
CA ALA A 102 8.08 22.47 13.70
C ALA A 102 8.39 21.11 14.36
N ILE A 103 8.16 19.99 13.68
CA ILE A 103 8.55 18.66 14.17
C ILE A 103 10.08 18.58 14.35
N ALA A 104 10.85 19.07 13.38
CA ALA A 104 12.31 19.09 13.48
C ALA A 104 12.80 19.98 14.64
N ASP A 105 12.24 21.19 14.76
CA ASP A 105 12.55 22.12 15.85
C ASP A 105 12.23 21.52 17.24
N ALA A 106 11.11 20.78 17.34
CA ALA A 106 10.73 20.11 18.58
C ALA A 106 11.66 18.94 18.95
N ASP A 107 12.13 18.15 17.98
CA ASP A 107 13.14 17.10 18.22
C ASP A 107 14.47 17.70 18.72
N ASP A 108 14.89 18.83 18.13
CA ASP A 108 16.07 19.58 18.59
C ASP A 108 15.88 20.14 20.00
N LEU A 109 14.70 20.70 20.30
CA LEU A 109 14.36 21.20 21.64
C LEU A 109 14.44 20.07 22.68
N LEU A 110 13.85 18.91 22.39
CA LEU A 110 13.87 17.74 23.28
C LEU A 110 15.30 17.29 23.54
N ARG A 111 16.11 17.08 22.50
CA ARG A 111 17.52 16.68 22.66
C ARG A 111 18.32 17.58 23.59
N GLN A 112 18.13 18.88 23.47
CA GLN A 112 18.95 19.86 24.19
C GLN A 112 18.52 20.02 25.65
N ASN A 113 17.26 19.73 25.97
CA ASN A 113 16.68 20.10 27.26
C ASN A 113 16.13 18.92 28.07
N ALA A 114 15.73 17.83 27.43
CA ALA A 114 15.12 16.68 28.06
C ALA A 114 16.18 15.79 28.72
N THR A 115 16.47 16.07 29.99
CA THR A 115 17.58 15.47 30.76
C THR A 115 17.13 14.46 31.84
N GLY A 116 15.90 13.95 31.73
CA GLY A 116 15.27 13.02 32.67
C GLY A 116 14.37 13.68 33.71
N PHE A 117 14.21 15.00 33.64
CA PHE A 117 13.28 15.77 34.46
C PHE A 117 11.94 15.98 33.75
N ASP A 118 10.94 16.50 34.49
CA ASP A 118 9.62 16.85 33.96
C ASP A 118 9.69 17.60 32.60
N LEU A 119 8.93 17.10 31.62
CA LEU A 119 8.84 17.66 30.26
C LEU A 119 7.82 18.80 30.17
N THR A 120 6.94 18.98 31.17
CA THR A 120 5.92 20.04 31.20
C THR A 120 6.46 21.44 30.88
N PRO A 121 7.64 21.86 31.39
CA PRO A 121 8.21 23.18 31.08
C PRO A 121 8.63 23.37 29.62
N LEU A 122 8.68 22.30 28.80
CA LEU A 122 8.98 22.39 27.38
C LEU A 122 7.75 22.68 26.52
N TYR A 123 6.53 22.36 26.98
CA TYR A 123 5.30 22.59 26.21
C TYR A 123 5.13 24.06 25.77
N PRO A 124 5.30 25.09 26.64
CA PRO A 124 5.21 26.49 26.21
C PRO A 124 6.30 26.94 25.23
N LYS A 125 7.35 26.12 25.04
CA LYS A 125 8.48 26.38 24.14
C LYS A 125 8.35 25.63 22.81
N LEU A 126 7.37 24.73 22.67
CA LEU A 126 7.11 24.06 21.41
C LEU A 126 6.71 25.07 20.34
N PRO A 127 7.07 24.84 19.07
CA PRO A 127 6.60 25.68 17.99
C PRO A 127 5.06 25.72 17.95
N PRO A 128 4.43 26.88 17.69
CA PRO A 128 2.97 27.02 17.73
C PRO A 128 2.19 26.05 16.83
N ALA A 129 2.80 25.60 15.73
CA ALA A 129 2.20 24.64 14.80
C ALA A 129 1.95 23.25 15.42
N LEU A 130 2.56 22.93 16.57
CA LEU A 130 2.36 21.65 17.27
C LEU A 130 1.42 21.75 18.47
N ASN A 131 0.96 22.96 18.82
CA ASN A 131 0.19 23.17 20.05
C ASN A 131 -1.09 22.33 20.06
N GLY A 132 -1.20 21.42 21.04
CA GLY A 132 -2.34 20.53 21.21
C GLY A 132 -2.37 19.34 20.25
N LEU A 133 -1.35 19.16 19.41
CA LEU A 133 -1.26 18.08 18.41
C LEU A 133 -0.21 17.03 18.76
N VAL A 134 0.52 17.21 19.87
CA VAL A 134 1.64 16.35 20.26
C VAL A 134 1.67 16.08 21.76
N GLU A 135 2.28 14.96 22.13
CA GLU A 135 2.64 14.56 23.49
C GLU A 135 4.17 14.41 23.58
N LEU A 136 4.77 14.85 24.70
CA LEU A 136 6.18 14.62 25.00
C LEU A 136 6.28 13.49 26.02
N ALA A 137 7.09 12.47 25.72
CA ALA A 137 7.22 11.31 26.59
C ALA A 137 8.69 10.91 26.79
N TYR A 138 8.94 10.14 27.86
CA TYR A 138 10.17 9.37 28.03
C TYR A 138 9.86 7.89 27.81
N ASP A 139 10.77 7.17 27.15
CA ASP A 139 10.78 5.72 27.19
C ASP A 139 11.35 5.17 28.52
N THR A 140 11.36 3.84 28.68
CA THR A 140 11.90 3.18 29.88
C THR A 140 13.42 3.32 30.04
N GLY A 141 14.13 3.79 29.01
CA GLY A 141 15.55 4.14 29.01
C GLY A 141 15.82 5.63 29.26
N ASN A 142 14.81 6.44 29.59
CA ASN A 142 14.86 7.90 29.72
C ASN A 142 15.27 8.63 28.42
N GLN A 143 14.98 8.08 27.25
CA GLN A 143 15.07 8.82 25.99
C GLN A 143 13.76 9.57 25.75
N ALA A 144 13.86 10.88 25.52
CA ALA A 144 12.69 11.71 25.23
C ALA A 144 12.28 11.59 23.77
N SER A 145 10.98 11.56 23.53
CA SER A 145 10.36 11.52 22.20
C SER A 145 9.16 12.46 22.09
N LEU A 146 8.85 12.83 20.86
CA LEU A 146 7.66 13.58 20.48
C LEU A 146 6.68 12.62 19.81
N HIS A 147 5.47 12.49 20.34
CA HIS A 147 4.42 11.62 19.80
C HIS A 147 3.30 12.47 19.21
N VAL A 148 2.88 12.19 17.97
CA VAL A 148 1.78 12.92 17.32
C VAL A 148 0.42 12.40 17.78
N ILE A 149 -0.56 13.28 17.94
CA ILE A 149 -1.94 12.91 18.25
C ILE A 149 -2.70 12.81 16.92
N GLU A 150 -2.53 11.68 16.22
CA GLU A 150 -3.01 11.49 14.84
C GLU A 150 -4.50 11.85 14.62
N PRO A 151 -5.46 11.46 15.50
CA PRO A 151 -6.87 11.82 15.29
C PRO A 151 -7.09 13.33 15.17
N LEU A 152 -6.34 14.14 15.92
CA LEU A 152 -6.44 15.59 15.86
C LEU A 152 -5.84 16.14 14.56
N LEU A 153 -4.79 15.51 14.03
CA LEU A 153 -4.19 15.92 12.76
C LEU A 153 -5.16 15.76 11.59
N TYR A 154 -5.96 14.69 11.56
CA TYR A 154 -7.02 14.51 10.55
C TYR A 154 -8.13 15.57 10.61
N HIS A 155 -8.23 16.32 11.72
CA HIS A 155 -9.15 17.44 11.89
C HIS A 155 -8.45 18.81 11.85
N SER A 156 -7.15 18.83 11.55
CA SER A 156 -6.34 20.04 11.48
C SER A 156 -6.13 20.52 10.04
N PRO A 157 -5.63 21.74 9.82
CA PRO A 157 -5.26 22.23 8.49
C PRO A 157 -4.17 21.41 7.77
N VAL A 158 -3.45 20.53 8.48
CA VAL A 158 -2.44 19.63 7.90
C VAL A 158 -3.09 18.53 7.04
N TYR A 159 -4.34 18.16 7.34
CA TYR A 159 -5.11 17.21 6.53
C TYR A 159 -6.17 17.96 5.71
N ASP A 160 -5.86 18.20 4.44
CA ASP A 160 -6.75 18.96 3.54
C ASP A 160 -7.22 18.10 2.37
N ARG A 161 -8.51 17.74 2.44
CA ARG A 161 -9.24 16.98 1.44
C ARG A 161 -9.41 17.71 0.12
N GLY A 162 -9.36 19.05 0.11
CA GLY A 162 -9.52 19.87 -1.11
C GLY A 162 -8.36 19.74 -2.11
N ARG A 163 -7.34 18.96 -1.75
CA ARG A 163 -6.12 18.76 -2.53
C ARG A 163 -5.88 17.30 -2.87
N GLN A 164 -6.84 16.47 -2.50
CA GLN A 164 -7.04 15.17 -3.10
C GLN A 164 -7.69 15.35 -4.47
N SER A 165 -7.32 14.49 -5.39
CA SER A 165 -7.93 14.41 -6.72
C SER A 165 -7.74 13.01 -7.27
N VAL A 166 -8.49 12.64 -8.30
CA VAL A 166 -8.28 11.38 -8.99
C VAL A 166 -8.14 11.62 -10.50
N GLN A 167 -7.35 10.80 -11.15
CA GLN A 167 -7.28 10.71 -12.60
C GLN A 167 -7.86 9.38 -13.04
N LEU A 168 -8.82 9.40 -13.97
CA LEU A 168 -9.42 8.22 -14.57
C LEU A 168 -8.99 8.10 -16.03
N SER A 169 -8.52 6.93 -16.41
CA SER A 169 -8.02 6.66 -17.76
C SER A 169 -8.20 5.17 -18.11
N LEU A 170 -7.79 4.80 -19.31
CA LEU A 170 -7.69 3.40 -19.73
C LEU A 170 -6.23 2.97 -19.64
N GLU A 171 -5.99 1.83 -19.02
CA GLU A 171 -4.72 1.12 -19.08
C GLU A 171 -4.55 0.51 -20.47
N ASP A 172 -3.53 0.98 -21.19
CA ASP A 172 -3.21 0.61 -22.56
C ASP A 172 -1.99 -0.33 -22.66
N GLY A 173 -1.44 -0.74 -21.51
CA GLY A 173 -0.26 -1.60 -21.41
C GLY A 173 1.06 -0.85 -21.45
N VAL A 174 1.05 0.48 -21.53
CA VAL A 174 2.25 1.29 -21.38
C VAL A 174 2.61 1.40 -19.89
N GLU A 175 3.88 1.16 -19.58
CA GLU A 175 4.34 1.24 -18.20
C GLU A 175 4.15 2.65 -17.62
N ARG A 176 3.46 2.73 -16.48
CA ARG A 176 3.23 4.00 -15.77
C ARG A 176 4.52 4.51 -15.10
N PRO A 177 4.70 5.83 -14.95
CA PRO A 177 5.84 6.38 -14.22
C PRO A 177 5.84 5.93 -12.75
N PHE A 178 7.05 5.74 -12.22
CA PHE A 178 7.28 5.35 -10.83
C PHE A 178 6.57 6.30 -9.85
N ILE A 179 5.85 5.71 -8.87
CA ILE A 179 4.87 6.44 -8.05
C ILE A 179 5.48 7.44 -7.07
N LEU A 180 6.73 7.21 -6.60
CA LEU A 180 7.31 8.03 -5.54
C LEU A 180 7.92 9.33 -6.04
N SER A 181 8.09 9.50 -7.36
CA SER A 181 8.95 10.56 -7.89
C SER A 181 8.31 11.44 -8.94
N THR A 182 7.21 11.02 -9.58
CA THR A 182 6.67 11.72 -10.75
C THR A 182 5.26 12.22 -10.50
N PRO A 183 5.01 13.54 -10.44
CA PRO A 183 3.66 14.09 -10.35
C PRO A 183 2.87 13.83 -11.64
N ARG A 184 1.55 13.69 -11.52
CA ARG A 184 0.61 13.54 -12.63
C ARG A 184 0.12 14.90 -13.10
N LEU A 185 0.57 15.30 -14.27
CA LEU A 185 0.13 16.52 -14.93
C LEU A 185 -1.12 16.26 -15.78
N PRO A 186 -1.90 17.30 -16.11
CA PRO A 186 -3.06 17.15 -16.99
C PRO A 186 -2.71 16.56 -18.35
N SER A 187 -3.62 15.74 -18.88
CA SER A 187 -3.53 15.12 -20.19
C SER A 187 -4.90 15.10 -20.87
N PRO A 188 -5.00 15.33 -22.20
CA PRO A 188 -6.27 15.36 -22.92
C PRO A 188 -7.08 14.06 -22.87
N ASP A 189 -6.42 12.92 -22.63
CA ASP A 189 -7.04 11.59 -22.62
C ASP A 189 -7.45 11.11 -21.22
N VAL A 190 -7.25 11.95 -20.20
CA VAL A 190 -7.48 11.62 -18.80
C VAL A 190 -8.62 12.46 -18.24
N LEU A 191 -9.57 11.81 -17.57
CA LEU A 191 -10.60 12.50 -16.81
C LEU A 191 -10.05 12.87 -15.44
N GLU A 192 -9.68 14.14 -15.26
CA GLU A 192 -9.28 14.69 -13.96
C GLU A 192 -10.51 15.08 -13.14
N LEU A 193 -10.55 14.64 -11.88
CA LEU A 193 -11.61 14.97 -10.93
C LEU A 193 -11.01 15.52 -9.63
N PRO A 194 -11.23 16.80 -9.29
CA PRO A 194 -10.78 17.40 -8.03
C PRO A 194 -11.74 17.05 -6.88
N ILE A 195 -11.90 15.75 -6.63
CA ILE A 195 -12.80 15.21 -5.61
C ILE A 195 -11.99 14.48 -4.52
N PRO A 196 -12.47 14.47 -3.27
CA PRO A 196 -11.81 13.72 -2.21
C PRO A 196 -11.99 12.22 -2.41
N PHE A 197 -11.12 11.42 -1.79
CA PHE A 197 -11.11 9.97 -1.98
C PHE A 197 -12.37 9.28 -1.43
N ASP A 198 -13.04 9.86 -0.43
CA ASP A 198 -14.32 9.39 0.12
C ASP A 198 -15.56 9.91 -0.64
N HIS A 199 -15.37 10.50 -1.82
CA HIS A 199 -16.48 10.99 -2.63
C HIS A 199 -17.40 9.83 -3.09
N PRO A 200 -18.72 9.89 -2.85
CA PRO A 200 -19.65 8.78 -3.14
C PRO A 200 -19.79 8.47 -4.64
N GLY A 201 -19.47 9.45 -5.50
CA GLY A 201 -19.43 9.22 -6.95
C GLY A 201 -18.41 8.16 -7.38
N LEU A 202 -17.34 7.94 -6.59
CA LEU A 202 -16.38 6.87 -6.85
C LEU A 202 -16.99 5.48 -6.59
N ASP A 203 -17.81 5.36 -5.54
CA ASP A 203 -18.50 4.09 -5.24
C ASP A 203 -19.50 3.74 -6.32
N GLU A 204 -20.24 4.73 -6.81
CA GLU A 204 -21.15 4.56 -7.93
C GLU A 204 -20.40 4.17 -9.23
N LEU A 205 -19.26 4.81 -9.51
CA LEU A 205 -18.43 4.49 -10.68
C LEU A 205 -17.90 3.05 -10.63
N PHE A 206 -17.36 2.61 -9.49
CA PHE A 206 -16.77 1.28 -9.38
C PHE A 206 -17.81 0.17 -9.15
N GLY A 207 -18.98 0.51 -8.59
CA GLY A 207 -20.17 -0.35 -8.61
C GLY A 207 -20.60 -0.69 -10.03
N ALA A 208 -20.36 0.20 -11.01
CA ALA A 208 -20.66 -0.04 -12.42
C ALA A 208 -19.82 -1.16 -13.07
N ARG A 209 -18.81 -1.71 -12.39
CA ARG A 209 -18.09 -2.92 -12.84
C ARG A 209 -18.93 -4.19 -12.62
N THR A 210 -19.75 -4.23 -11.57
CA THR A 210 -20.58 -5.39 -11.21
C THR A 210 -22.02 -5.25 -11.63
N GLU A 211 -22.56 -4.04 -11.51
CA GLU A 211 -23.96 -3.76 -11.79
C GLU A 211 -24.11 -2.76 -12.93
N ALA A 212 -25.09 -2.97 -13.81
CA ALA A 212 -25.35 -2.03 -14.89
C ALA A 212 -25.90 -0.70 -14.34
N THR A 213 -25.40 0.42 -14.86
CA THR A 213 -25.88 1.78 -14.55
C THR A 213 -26.17 2.55 -15.85
N THR A 214 -26.31 3.87 -15.78
CA THR A 214 -26.42 4.75 -16.96
C THR A 214 -25.36 5.83 -16.95
N ALA A 215 -24.90 6.25 -18.13
CA ALA A 215 -23.93 7.35 -18.25
C ALA A 215 -24.43 8.65 -17.57
N ALA A 216 -25.74 8.92 -17.64
CA ALA A 216 -26.36 10.07 -16.98
C ALA A 216 -26.26 10.00 -15.44
N ARG A 217 -26.42 8.80 -14.86
CA ARG A 217 -26.29 8.59 -13.41
C ARG A 217 -24.85 8.77 -12.96
N LEU A 218 -23.89 8.20 -13.69
CA LEU A 218 -22.46 8.37 -13.42
C LEU A 218 -22.02 9.82 -13.52
N ARG A 219 -22.45 10.52 -14.58
CA ARG A 219 -22.19 11.95 -14.76
C ARG A 219 -22.73 12.78 -13.60
N ALA A 220 -23.95 12.51 -13.15
CA ALA A 220 -24.53 13.20 -12.01
C ALA A 220 -23.78 12.88 -10.70
N ALA A 221 -23.43 11.62 -10.47
CA ALA A 221 -22.74 11.17 -9.26
C ALA A 221 -21.31 11.70 -9.14
N LEU A 222 -20.62 11.89 -10.26
CA LEU A 222 -19.27 12.48 -10.34
C LEU A 222 -19.29 14.00 -10.58
N GLU A 223 -20.47 14.60 -10.62
CA GLU A 223 -20.67 16.05 -10.81
C GLU A 223 -20.03 16.61 -12.11
N LEU A 224 -20.05 15.83 -13.20
CA LEU A 224 -19.35 16.19 -14.43
C LEU A 224 -20.09 17.23 -15.28
N ASP A 225 -19.32 18.16 -15.84
CA ASP A 225 -19.82 19.10 -16.84
C ASP A 225 -19.94 18.48 -18.25
N ASP A 226 -20.40 19.27 -19.23
CA ASP A 226 -20.56 18.80 -20.61
C ASP A 226 -19.21 18.54 -21.31
N ALA A 227 -18.13 19.18 -20.86
CA ALA A 227 -16.80 19.01 -21.44
C ALA A 227 -16.11 17.71 -20.98
N GLN A 228 -16.41 17.28 -19.75
CA GLN A 228 -15.90 16.02 -19.17
C GLN A 228 -16.71 14.78 -19.61
N ALA A 229 -17.98 14.94 -20.01
CA ALA A 229 -18.84 13.82 -20.39
C ALA A 229 -18.24 12.89 -21.47
N PRO A 230 -17.59 13.37 -22.55
CA PRO A 230 -16.96 12.49 -23.53
C PRO A 230 -15.79 11.66 -22.98
N LEU A 231 -15.09 12.15 -21.95
CA LEU A 231 -14.00 11.40 -21.30
C LEU A 231 -14.57 10.27 -20.45
N LEU A 232 -15.68 10.50 -19.74
CA LEU A 232 -16.40 9.44 -19.04
C LEU A 232 -16.89 8.38 -20.03
N ASP A 233 -17.52 8.78 -21.14
CA ASP A 233 -18.07 7.85 -22.14
C ASP A 233 -17.01 6.86 -22.67
N ARG A 234 -15.74 7.27 -22.77
CA ARG A 234 -14.63 6.39 -23.18
C ARG A 234 -14.35 5.26 -22.18
N LEU A 235 -14.62 5.49 -20.91
CA LEU A 235 -14.42 4.52 -19.83
C LEU A 235 -15.55 3.49 -19.77
N LEU A 236 -16.65 3.69 -20.53
CA LEU A 236 -17.85 2.88 -20.45
C LEU A 236 -17.98 1.88 -21.61
N THR A 237 -18.70 0.80 -21.35
CA THR A 237 -19.06 -0.25 -22.31
C THR A 237 -20.49 -0.74 -22.04
N THR A 238 -21.15 -1.35 -23.02
CA THR A 238 -22.49 -1.94 -22.84
C THR A 238 -22.44 -3.42 -22.48
N GLU A 239 -21.25 -4.03 -22.52
CA GLU A 239 -21.03 -5.44 -22.20
C GLU A 239 -20.40 -5.60 -20.81
N PRO A 240 -20.93 -6.46 -19.92
CA PRO A 240 -20.27 -6.78 -18.66
C PRO A 240 -18.99 -7.58 -18.93
N SER A 241 -18.04 -7.54 -18.00
CA SER A 241 -16.74 -8.19 -18.17
C SER A 241 -16.38 -9.21 -17.08
N LEU A 242 -17.21 -9.31 -16.04
CA LEU A 242 -16.98 -10.23 -14.92
C LEU A 242 -16.79 -11.68 -15.37
N ALA A 243 -15.78 -12.35 -14.80
CA ALA A 243 -15.47 -13.73 -15.09
C ALA A 243 -16.59 -14.66 -14.57
N PRO A 244 -17.01 -15.68 -15.32
CA PRO A 244 -18.07 -16.60 -14.89
C PRO A 244 -17.66 -17.48 -13.71
N ASP A 245 -16.36 -17.80 -13.56
CA ASP A 245 -15.81 -18.66 -12.50
C ASP A 245 -15.31 -17.85 -11.28
N ARG A 246 -15.83 -16.64 -11.05
CA ARG A 246 -15.44 -15.78 -9.90
C ARG A 246 -16.05 -16.23 -8.55
N HIS A 247 -16.98 -17.18 -8.60
CA HIS A 247 -17.59 -17.82 -7.43
C HIS A 247 -17.20 -19.31 -7.35
N ILE A 248 -17.48 -19.96 -6.22
CA ILE A 248 -17.29 -21.39 -6.04
C ILE A 248 -18.55 -22.03 -5.42
N ASP A 249 -18.92 -23.21 -5.91
CA ASP A 249 -20.16 -23.89 -5.49
C ASP A 249 -19.99 -24.76 -4.23
N GLY A 250 -18.77 -24.96 -3.75
CA GLY A 250 -18.46 -25.76 -2.57
C GLY A 250 -16.96 -26.01 -2.37
N GLY A 251 -16.58 -26.47 -1.17
CA GLY A 251 -15.17 -26.66 -0.81
C GLY A 251 -14.44 -25.36 -0.52
N GLY A 252 -13.12 -25.36 -0.66
CA GLY A 252 -12.27 -24.18 -0.51
C GLY A 252 -11.48 -23.86 -1.77
N ARG A 253 -11.18 -22.57 -1.97
CA ARG A 253 -10.35 -22.07 -3.07
C ARG A 253 -9.37 -21.03 -2.58
N ILE A 254 -8.16 -21.05 -3.14
CA ILE A 254 -7.22 -19.94 -3.09
C ILE A 254 -6.83 -19.59 -4.52
N ARG A 255 -6.84 -18.30 -4.85
CA ARG A 255 -6.26 -17.76 -6.09
C ARG A 255 -5.15 -16.78 -5.75
N TYR A 256 -4.00 -16.98 -6.36
CA TYR A 256 -2.89 -16.05 -6.37
C TYR A 256 -3.07 -15.05 -7.52
N PHE A 257 -3.20 -13.77 -7.20
CA PHE A 257 -3.45 -12.68 -8.16
C PHE A 257 -2.17 -11.92 -8.56
N GLY A 258 -1.02 -12.28 -7.99
CA GLY A 258 0.27 -11.59 -8.19
C GLY A 258 0.77 -10.92 -6.90
N HIS A 259 2.10 -10.79 -6.77
CA HIS A 259 2.79 -10.27 -5.59
C HIS A 259 2.29 -10.86 -4.26
N ALA A 260 1.63 -10.08 -3.40
CA ALA A 260 1.11 -10.54 -2.12
C ALA A 260 -0.41 -10.81 -2.16
N CYS A 261 -1.03 -10.62 -3.33
CA CYS A 261 -2.49 -10.66 -3.45
C CYS A 261 -3.03 -12.09 -3.51
N LEU A 262 -3.80 -12.46 -2.49
CA LEU A 262 -4.49 -13.75 -2.41
C LEU A 262 -6.00 -13.54 -2.32
N VAL A 263 -6.77 -14.39 -2.99
CA VAL A 263 -8.23 -14.45 -2.85
C VAL A 263 -8.61 -15.83 -2.33
N LEU A 264 -9.08 -15.89 -1.09
CA LEU A 264 -9.49 -17.11 -0.41
C LEU A 264 -11.00 -17.17 -0.36
N GLN A 265 -11.60 -18.27 -0.79
CA GLN A 265 -13.05 -18.40 -0.93
C GLN A 265 -13.57 -19.74 -0.46
N THR A 266 -14.77 -19.70 0.11
CA THR A 266 -15.69 -20.83 0.24
C THR A 266 -17.00 -20.45 -0.45
N GLN A 267 -18.00 -21.33 -0.39
CA GLN A 267 -19.35 -20.98 -0.86
C GLN A 267 -19.98 -19.82 -0.04
N ASP A 268 -19.53 -19.63 1.22
CA ASP A 268 -20.17 -18.75 2.19
C ASP A 268 -19.36 -17.47 2.47
N ALA A 269 -18.06 -17.46 2.17
CA ALA A 269 -17.15 -16.39 2.55
C ALA A 269 -16.05 -16.13 1.50
N ALA A 270 -15.64 -14.87 1.38
CA ALA A 270 -14.56 -14.39 0.52
C ALA A 270 -13.63 -13.43 1.27
N VAL A 271 -12.33 -13.71 1.22
CA VAL A 271 -11.28 -12.89 1.80
C VAL A 271 -10.28 -12.51 0.72
N VAL A 272 -9.90 -11.23 0.66
CA VAL A 272 -8.82 -10.74 -0.21
C VAL A 272 -7.69 -10.24 0.66
N VAL A 273 -6.45 -10.67 0.40
CA VAL A 273 -5.27 -10.24 1.17
C VAL A 273 -4.40 -9.37 0.30
N ASP A 274 -3.86 -8.28 0.85
CA ASP A 274 -2.91 -7.34 0.22
C ASP A 274 -3.24 -7.03 -1.26
N PRO A 275 -4.40 -6.41 -1.53
CA PRO A 275 -4.92 -6.28 -2.88
C PRO A 275 -4.09 -5.30 -3.71
N PHE A 276 -3.20 -5.84 -4.55
CA PHE A 276 -2.54 -5.14 -5.65
C PHE A 276 -2.94 -5.76 -6.99
N ILE A 277 -4.10 -5.32 -7.50
CA ILE A 277 -4.78 -5.98 -8.62
C ILE A 277 -4.75 -5.08 -9.85
N SER A 278 -4.26 -5.61 -10.98
CA SER A 278 -4.30 -4.91 -12.25
C SER A 278 -5.69 -4.88 -12.87
N ALA A 279 -5.97 -3.81 -13.61
CA ALA A 279 -7.03 -3.77 -14.59
C ALA A 279 -6.76 -4.74 -15.76
N ASP A 280 -7.80 -5.24 -16.44
CA ASP A 280 -7.63 -6.15 -17.58
C ASP A 280 -7.25 -5.38 -18.85
N ASN A 281 -5.96 -5.21 -19.08
CA ASN A 281 -5.45 -4.67 -20.35
C ASN A 281 -5.30 -5.73 -21.45
N ARG A 282 -5.85 -6.95 -21.24
CA ARG A 282 -5.80 -8.10 -22.16
C ARG A 282 -4.40 -8.59 -22.50
N HIS A 283 -3.41 -8.27 -21.67
CA HIS A 283 -2.02 -8.71 -21.83
C HIS A 283 -1.56 -9.59 -20.68
N GLY A 284 -1.04 -10.77 -20.99
CA GLY A 284 -0.46 -11.70 -20.01
C GLY A 284 -1.49 -12.62 -19.34
N ASP A 285 -0.98 -13.61 -18.61
CA ASP A 285 -1.79 -14.65 -17.96
C ASP A 285 -1.99 -14.34 -16.48
N ARG A 286 -2.97 -13.48 -16.15
CA ARG A 286 -3.18 -12.97 -14.78
C ARG A 286 -4.65 -12.98 -14.39
N TYR A 287 -4.93 -12.86 -13.09
CA TYR A 287 -6.26 -12.47 -12.61
C TYR A 287 -6.37 -10.95 -12.51
N THR A 288 -7.59 -10.45 -12.62
CA THR A 288 -7.92 -9.02 -12.67
C THR A 288 -9.11 -8.70 -11.76
N LEU A 289 -9.53 -7.44 -11.72
CA LEU A 289 -10.73 -7.02 -10.97
C LEU A 289 -12.01 -7.76 -11.40
N ASP A 290 -12.04 -8.31 -12.62
CA ASP A 290 -13.18 -9.06 -13.16
C ASP A 290 -13.27 -10.49 -12.60
N ASP A 291 -12.17 -11.01 -12.04
CA ASP A 291 -12.07 -12.36 -11.46
C ASP A 291 -12.42 -12.41 -9.97
N LEU A 292 -12.59 -11.24 -9.34
CA LEU A 292 -12.97 -11.12 -7.94
C LEU A 292 -14.43 -11.52 -7.72
N PRO A 293 -14.78 -12.09 -6.55
CA PRO A 293 -16.17 -12.30 -6.19
C PRO A 293 -16.95 -10.98 -6.16
N ASP A 294 -18.27 -11.12 -6.33
CA ASP A 294 -19.19 -9.97 -6.30
C ASP A 294 -19.23 -9.28 -4.91
N HIS A 295 -18.94 -10.04 -3.84
CA HIS A 295 -18.88 -9.57 -2.46
C HIS A 295 -17.63 -10.12 -1.76
N ILE A 296 -17.04 -9.31 -0.88
CA ILE A 296 -15.83 -9.62 -0.11
C ILE A 296 -16.17 -9.34 1.37
N ASP A 297 -16.12 -10.36 2.23
CA ASP A 297 -16.35 -10.17 3.66
C ASP A 297 -15.22 -9.33 4.26
N LEU A 298 -13.97 -9.70 3.99
CA LEU A 298 -12.81 -9.04 4.56
C LEU A 298 -11.72 -8.80 3.50
N VAL A 299 -11.19 -7.59 3.50
CA VAL A 299 -9.85 -7.34 2.96
C VAL A 299 -8.86 -7.37 4.12
N LEU A 300 -7.79 -8.16 4.01
CA LEU A 300 -6.71 -8.18 5.00
C LEU A 300 -5.54 -7.37 4.45
N ILE A 301 -5.01 -6.43 5.24
CA ILE A 301 -3.76 -5.73 4.95
C ILE A 301 -2.73 -6.16 5.98
N THR A 302 -1.64 -6.75 5.52
CA THR A 302 -0.57 -7.24 6.41
C THR A 302 0.21 -6.09 7.03
N HIS A 303 0.59 -5.08 6.26
CA HIS A 303 1.35 -3.93 6.74
C HIS A 303 1.27 -2.72 5.80
N GLY A 304 1.87 -1.60 6.23
CA GLY A 304 1.74 -0.29 5.59
C GLY A 304 2.68 -0.01 4.40
N HIS A 305 3.32 -1.00 3.79
CA HIS A 305 4.15 -0.75 2.60
C HIS A 305 3.32 -0.61 1.33
N GLN A 306 3.86 0.18 0.40
CA GLN A 306 3.15 0.71 -0.77
C GLN A 306 2.61 -0.36 -1.75
N ASP A 307 3.21 -1.55 -1.72
CA ASP A 307 2.88 -2.73 -2.51
C ASP A 307 1.85 -3.65 -1.85
N HIS A 308 1.53 -3.43 -0.57
CA HIS A 308 0.50 -4.17 0.18
C HIS A 308 -0.77 -3.35 0.43
N ILE A 309 -0.64 -2.03 0.54
CA ILE A 309 -1.77 -1.09 0.75
C ILE A 309 -1.98 -0.14 -0.44
N VAL A 310 -2.47 -0.70 -1.54
CA VAL A 310 -2.64 0.02 -2.81
C VAL A 310 -3.98 0.76 -2.87
N LEU A 311 -3.96 2.07 -2.63
CA LEU A 311 -5.18 2.89 -2.60
C LEU A 311 -5.96 2.85 -3.92
N GLU A 312 -5.27 2.79 -5.06
CA GLU A 312 -5.87 2.61 -6.39
C GLU A 312 -6.75 1.36 -6.47
N THR A 313 -6.32 0.24 -5.88
CA THR A 313 -7.13 -0.97 -5.83
C THR A 313 -8.22 -0.85 -4.76
N LEU A 314 -7.89 -0.36 -3.56
CA LEU A 314 -8.84 -0.27 -2.45
C LEU A 314 -10.06 0.61 -2.77
N LEU A 315 -9.88 1.75 -3.44
CA LEU A 315 -11.01 2.60 -3.85
C LEU A 315 -12.00 1.87 -4.75
N GLN A 316 -11.53 0.93 -5.57
CA GLN A 316 -12.37 0.12 -6.46
C GLN A 316 -13.11 -1.00 -5.72
N LEU A 317 -12.59 -1.43 -4.57
CA LEU A 317 -13.16 -2.49 -3.75
C LEU A 317 -14.07 -1.97 -2.62
N ARG A 318 -14.08 -0.66 -2.35
CA ARG A 318 -14.80 -0.05 -1.22
C ARG A 318 -16.28 -0.43 -1.17
N GLY A 319 -16.95 -0.39 -2.32
CA GLY A 319 -18.38 -0.75 -2.42
C GLY A 319 -18.67 -2.27 -2.41
N ARG A 320 -17.65 -3.12 -2.42
CA ARG A 320 -17.78 -4.59 -2.46
C ARG A 320 -17.34 -5.29 -1.17
N THR A 321 -16.73 -4.54 -0.24
CA THR A 321 -16.06 -5.06 0.94
C THR A 321 -16.79 -4.65 2.21
N ASP A 322 -17.05 -5.58 3.13
CA ASP A 322 -17.70 -5.23 4.40
C ASP A 322 -16.75 -4.51 5.36
N ALA A 323 -15.51 -5.00 5.49
CA ALA A 323 -14.47 -4.35 6.30
C ALA A 323 -13.03 -4.65 5.82
N ILE A 324 -12.12 -3.73 6.15
CA ILE A 324 -10.67 -3.94 6.02
C ILE A 324 -10.09 -4.26 7.39
N VAL A 325 -9.37 -5.37 7.51
CA VAL A 325 -8.66 -5.79 8.72
C VAL A 325 -7.21 -5.33 8.60
N VAL A 326 -6.73 -4.62 9.62
CA VAL A 326 -5.38 -4.04 9.63
C VAL A 326 -4.72 -4.20 11.00
N PRO A 327 -3.40 -4.37 11.07
CA PRO A 327 -2.67 -4.36 12.33
C PRO A 327 -2.78 -3.01 13.03
N ARG A 328 -2.84 -3.04 14.35
CA ARG A 328 -2.78 -1.83 15.17
C ARG A 328 -1.35 -1.25 15.19
N SER A 329 -1.23 0.07 15.07
CA SER A 329 0.05 0.78 15.23
C SER A 329 0.37 1.05 16.71
N SER A 330 1.62 1.42 17.00
CA SER A 330 2.02 1.96 18.32
C SER A 330 1.27 3.25 18.68
N ARG A 331 0.74 3.95 17.65
CA ARG A 331 0.17 5.30 17.68
C ARG A 331 1.18 6.37 18.11
N GLY A 332 1.16 7.48 17.38
CA GLY A 332 1.97 8.67 17.69
C GLY A 332 3.44 8.63 17.26
N ASN A 333 4.01 7.47 16.95
CA ASN A 333 5.31 7.39 16.31
C ASN A 333 5.25 7.94 14.88
N LEU A 334 6.20 8.81 14.49
CA LEU A 334 6.25 9.36 13.14
C LEU A 334 6.46 8.29 12.05
N CYS A 335 7.21 7.23 12.36
CA CYS A 335 7.46 6.14 11.41
C CYS A 335 6.32 5.13 11.29
N ASP A 336 5.31 5.16 12.17
CA ASP A 336 4.25 4.15 12.29
C ASP A 336 2.86 4.79 12.22
N PRO A 337 2.47 5.38 11.07
CA PRO A 337 1.13 5.92 10.90
C PRO A 337 0.07 4.86 11.18
N SER A 338 -1.03 5.24 11.84
CA SER A 338 -2.17 4.34 11.98
C SER A 338 -2.83 4.05 10.63
N ILE A 339 -2.67 2.82 10.13
CA ILE A 339 -3.41 2.31 8.95
C ILE A 339 -4.92 2.44 9.19
N GLY A 340 -5.36 2.20 10.43
CA GLY A 340 -6.75 2.35 10.85
C GLY A 340 -7.30 3.76 10.64
N HIS A 341 -6.61 4.79 11.15
CA HIS A 341 -7.03 6.18 10.95
C HIS A 341 -6.95 6.60 9.49
N TYR A 342 -5.90 6.17 8.78
CA TYR A 342 -5.74 6.39 7.35
C TYR A 342 -6.96 5.89 6.57
N LEU A 343 -7.29 4.60 6.66
CA LEU A 343 -8.41 4.03 5.89
C LEU A 343 -9.78 4.55 6.33
N LYS A 344 -10.01 4.79 7.63
CA LYS A 344 -11.27 5.39 8.12
C LYS A 344 -11.48 6.80 7.54
N ALA A 345 -10.42 7.60 7.43
CA ALA A 345 -10.49 8.93 6.82
C ALA A 345 -10.82 8.89 5.32
N LEU A 346 -10.59 7.75 4.66
CA LEU A 346 -10.92 7.52 3.24
C LEU A 346 -12.28 6.84 3.03
N GLY A 347 -13.09 6.72 4.09
CA GLY A 347 -14.46 6.19 4.03
C GLY A 347 -14.57 4.67 4.12
N PHE A 348 -13.51 3.95 4.50
CA PHE A 348 -13.56 2.50 4.69
C PHE A 348 -14.04 2.13 6.10
N THR A 349 -14.77 1.01 6.19
CA THR A 349 -14.98 0.30 7.46
C THR A 349 -13.71 -0.46 7.80
N VAL A 350 -13.19 -0.29 9.02
CA VAL A 350 -11.89 -0.86 9.41
C VAL A 350 -11.96 -1.54 10.78
N ILE A 351 -11.35 -2.73 10.86
CA ILE A 351 -11.15 -3.52 12.07
C ILE A 351 -9.64 -3.52 12.38
N GLU A 352 -9.24 -2.91 13.49
CA GLU A 352 -7.85 -2.93 13.97
C GLU A 352 -7.63 -4.12 14.90
N VAL A 353 -6.67 -4.99 14.56
CA VAL A 353 -6.35 -6.22 15.31
C VAL A 353 -5.00 -6.13 16.02
N ASP A 354 -4.91 -6.77 17.17
CA ASP A 354 -3.65 -7.14 17.83
C ASP A 354 -3.33 -8.62 17.57
N ASP A 355 -2.12 -9.05 17.96
CA ASP A 355 -1.69 -10.45 17.87
C ASP A 355 -2.71 -11.40 18.52
N PHE A 356 -3.14 -12.41 17.77
CA PHE A 356 -4.13 -13.44 18.12
C PHE A 356 -5.57 -12.97 18.29
N ASP A 357 -5.92 -11.75 17.86
CA ASP A 357 -7.32 -11.41 17.65
C ASP A 357 -7.93 -12.30 16.55
N GLU A 358 -9.10 -12.88 16.84
CA GLU A 358 -9.85 -13.72 15.90
C GLU A 358 -11.05 -12.96 15.32
N ILE A 359 -11.22 -13.06 14.00
CA ILE A 359 -12.38 -12.52 13.28
C ILE A 359 -13.14 -13.69 12.66
N PRO A 360 -14.40 -13.96 13.10
CA PRO A 360 -15.20 -15.01 12.52
C PRO A 360 -15.69 -14.62 11.12
N LEU A 361 -15.78 -15.61 10.25
CA LEU A 361 -16.37 -15.51 8.92
C LEU A 361 -17.60 -16.43 8.80
N PRO A 362 -18.48 -16.21 7.81
CA PRO A 362 -19.55 -17.16 7.48
C PRO A 362 -19.03 -18.58 7.21
N GLY A 363 -19.92 -19.57 7.33
CA GLY A 363 -19.57 -20.98 7.08
C GLY A 363 -18.63 -21.60 8.12
N GLY A 364 -18.33 -20.91 9.23
CA GLY A 364 -17.43 -21.39 10.28
C GLY A 364 -15.95 -21.18 9.98
N ALA A 365 -15.62 -20.41 8.93
CA ALA A 365 -14.27 -19.95 8.68
C ALA A 365 -13.87 -18.85 9.68
N ARG A 366 -12.57 -18.55 9.78
CA ARG A 366 -12.06 -17.43 10.57
C ARG A 366 -10.70 -16.94 10.08
N VAL A 367 -10.39 -15.71 10.45
CA VAL A 367 -9.07 -15.09 10.30
C VAL A 367 -8.50 -14.84 11.69
N VAL A 368 -7.22 -15.13 11.89
CA VAL A 368 -6.49 -14.83 13.13
C VAL A 368 -5.28 -13.97 12.76
N ALA A 369 -5.17 -12.80 13.39
CA ALA A 369 -3.97 -11.98 13.28
C ALA A 369 -2.81 -12.64 14.01
N THR A 370 -1.62 -12.65 13.43
CA THR A 370 -0.44 -13.27 14.04
C THR A 370 0.79 -12.38 13.93
N PRO A 371 1.78 -12.55 14.82
CA PRO A 371 2.93 -11.65 14.84
C PRO A 371 3.71 -11.59 13.51
N PHE A 372 4.25 -10.41 13.20
CA PHE A 372 5.18 -10.16 12.09
C PHE A 372 6.47 -9.55 12.66
N LEU A 373 7.63 -10.16 12.36
CA LEU A 373 8.94 -9.58 12.68
C LEU A 373 9.79 -9.26 11.44
N GLY A 374 10.70 -8.29 11.59
CA GLY A 374 11.68 -7.92 10.57
C GLY A 374 11.15 -6.93 9.53
N GLU A 375 11.92 -6.78 8.45
CA GLU A 375 11.60 -6.04 7.22
C GLU A 375 11.38 -4.51 7.37
N HIS A 376 11.13 -3.98 8.56
CA HIS A 376 10.83 -2.55 8.73
C HIS A 376 12.06 -1.70 9.13
N SER A 377 13.24 -2.08 8.65
CA SER A 377 14.51 -1.35 8.88
C SER A 377 14.78 -1.02 10.36
N ASP A 378 14.39 -1.86 11.32
CA ASP A 378 14.50 -1.61 12.77
C ASP A 378 13.84 -0.31 13.27
N LEU A 379 12.86 0.24 12.53
CA LEU A 379 12.01 1.32 13.03
C LEU A 379 10.94 0.73 13.96
N ASP A 380 10.52 1.50 14.98
CA ASP A 380 9.44 1.08 15.89
C ASP A 380 8.07 1.23 15.20
N ILE A 381 7.83 0.30 14.28
CA ILE A 381 6.61 0.15 13.51
C ILE A 381 5.87 -1.09 14.03
N ARG A 382 4.65 -0.93 14.54
CA ARG A 382 3.82 -2.06 15.00
C ARG A 382 2.68 -2.38 14.05
N ALA A 383 2.35 -1.50 13.11
CA ALA A 383 1.34 -1.74 12.08
C ALA A 383 1.79 -2.77 11.03
N LYS A 384 2.11 -3.99 11.48
CA LYS A 384 2.44 -5.16 10.68
C LYS A 384 1.97 -6.44 11.36
N SER A 385 1.32 -7.32 10.60
CA SER A 385 0.79 -8.60 11.05
C SER A 385 0.89 -9.61 9.91
N THR A 386 1.13 -10.86 10.28
CA THR A 386 0.82 -12.01 9.43
C THR A 386 -0.61 -12.46 9.72
N PHE A 387 -1.18 -13.36 8.92
CA PHE A 387 -2.51 -13.89 9.20
C PHE A 387 -2.55 -15.41 9.08
N VAL A 388 -3.37 -16.05 9.91
CA VAL A 388 -3.78 -17.44 9.73
C VAL A 388 -5.25 -17.45 9.36
N VAL A 389 -5.57 -17.94 8.17
CA VAL A 389 -6.95 -18.09 7.68
C VAL A 389 -7.34 -19.56 7.73
N GLN A 390 -8.40 -19.88 8.46
CA GLN A 390 -8.94 -21.23 8.56
C GLN A 390 -10.26 -21.29 7.81
N LEU A 391 -10.29 -22.05 6.72
CA LEU A 391 -11.46 -22.15 5.84
C LEU A 391 -11.57 -23.54 5.21
N ALA A 392 -12.80 -24.04 5.07
CA ALA A 392 -13.10 -25.34 4.45
C ALA A 392 -12.18 -26.50 4.92
N GLY A 393 -11.83 -26.54 6.21
CA GLY A 393 -10.99 -27.58 6.80
C GLY A 393 -9.47 -27.45 6.57
N ARG A 394 -9.00 -26.33 6.02
CA ARG A 394 -7.57 -26.02 5.86
C ARG A 394 -7.14 -24.82 6.71
N THR A 395 -5.90 -24.85 7.16
CA THR A 395 -5.21 -23.74 7.84
C THR A 395 -4.17 -23.14 6.91
N VAL A 396 -4.36 -21.87 6.54
CA VAL A 396 -3.51 -21.15 5.59
C VAL A 396 -2.76 -20.05 6.33
N PHE A 397 -1.44 -20.04 6.27
CA PHE A 397 -0.60 -18.97 6.77
C PHE A 397 -0.29 -17.97 5.65
N VAL A 398 -0.55 -16.69 5.90
CA VAL A 398 -0.22 -15.57 5.03
C VAL A 398 0.88 -14.76 5.69
N GLY A 399 2.10 -14.97 5.23
CA GLY A 399 3.31 -14.45 5.87
C GLY A 399 3.77 -13.09 5.38
N ALA A 400 3.34 -12.64 4.20
CA ALA A 400 3.90 -11.48 3.48
C ALA A 400 5.42 -11.48 3.62
N ASP A 401 6.01 -10.36 3.98
CA ASP A 401 7.47 -10.20 4.06
C ASP A 401 8.02 -10.48 5.46
N SER A 402 7.26 -11.21 6.28
CA SER A 402 7.72 -11.57 7.62
C SER A 402 9.04 -12.31 7.55
N SER A 403 10.00 -11.83 8.35
CA SER A 403 11.34 -12.37 8.39
C SER A 403 11.49 -13.41 9.51
N GLY A 404 12.12 -14.53 9.19
CA GLY A 404 12.46 -15.58 10.15
C GLY A 404 13.64 -15.23 11.07
N ILE A 405 13.80 -13.95 11.47
CA ILE A 405 14.89 -13.49 12.33
C ILE A 405 14.90 -14.17 13.71
N ASP A 406 13.72 -14.56 14.21
CA ASP A 406 13.56 -15.43 15.38
C ASP A 406 12.49 -16.50 15.08
N PRO A 407 12.88 -17.68 14.59
CA PRO A 407 11.93 -18.70 14.16
C PRO A 407 11.13 -19.31 15.34
N VAL A 408 11.56 -19.11 16.59
CA VAL A 408 10.82 -19.59 17.77
C VAL A 408 9.43 -18.95 17.85
N LEU A 409 9.26 -17.76 17.28
CA LEU A 409 7.96 -17.10 17.12
C LEU A 409 6.90 -18.03 16.51
N TYR A 410 7.25 -18.68 15.40
CA TYR A 410 6.34 -19.53 14.64
C TYR A 410 5.98 -20.82 15.39
N ARG A 411 6.86 -21.29 16.29
CA ARG A 411 6.54 -22.38 17.21
C ARG A 411 5.42 -22.02 18.17
N TYR A 412 5.43 -20.79 18.70
CA TYR A 412 4.36 -20.30 19.57
C TYR A 412 3.06 -20.15 18.80
N MET A 413 3.12 -19.65 17.56
CA MET A 413 1.96 -19.58 16.67
C MET A 413 1.35 -20.97 16.45
N ARG A 414 2.16 -21.96 16.05
CA ARG A 414 1.71 -23.36 15.88
C ARG A 414 1.17 -23.97 17.17
N SER A 415 1.81 -23.70 18.31
CA SER A 415 1.35 -24.22 19.61
C SER A 415 -0.03 -23.69 19.98
N HIS A 416 -0.39 -22.50 19.51
CA HIS A 416 -1.68 -21.89 19.74
C HIS A 416 -2.74 -22.29 18.70
N LEU A 417 -2.36 -22.30 17.42
CA LEU A 417 -3.31 -22.41 16.29
C LEU A 417 -3.33 -23.79 15.62
N GLY A 418 -2.38 -24.66 15.95
CA GLY A 418 -2.18 -25.96 15.31
C GLY A 418 -1.26 -25.91 14.10
N ASP A 419 -1.16 -27.05 13.41
CA ASP A 419 -0.35 -27.19 12.20
C ASP A 419 -0.93 -26.33 11.05
N VAL A 420 -0.04 -25.73 10.27
CA VAL A 420 -0.39 -25.02 9.03
C VAL A 420 -0.40 -26.02 7.88
N ASP A 421 -1.43 -25.98 7.02
CA ASP A 421 -1.45 -26.81 5.81
C ASP A 421 -0.66 -26.17 4.68
N ILE A 422 -0.93 -24.87 4.43
CA ILE A 422 -0.39 -24.08 3.32
C ILE A 422 0.20 -22.78 3.86
N ALA A 423 1.44 -22.47 3.50
CA ALA A 423 2.11 -21.23 3.88
C ALA A 423 2.51 -20.42 2.64
N PHE A 424 2.14 -19.14 2.62
CA PHE A 424 2.61 -18.16 1.64
C PHE A 424 3.63 -17.23 2.32
N LEU A 425 4.81 -17.06 1.73
CA LEU A 425 5.91 -16.29 2.34
C LEU A 425 6.72 -15.52 1.28
N GLY A 426 6.95 -14.25 1.52
CA GLY A 426 7.81 -13.37 0.76
C GLY A 426 9.28 -13.65 1.01
N MET A 427 10.06 -13.69 -0.07
CA MET A 427 11.51 -13.96 0.00
C MET A 427 12.35 -12.84 -0.63
N GLU A 428 11.87 -11.60 -0.59
CA GLU A 428 12.64 -10.42 -0.98
C GLU A 428 13.70 -10.11 0.10
N CYS A 429 14.71 -10.98 0.18
CA CYS A 429 15.65 -11.04 1.29
C CYS A 429 16.76 -9.97 1.24
N ASP A 430 16.85 -9.21 0.15
CA ASP A 430 17.82 -8.11 -0.03
C ASP A 430 17.14 -6.84 -0.53
N GLY A 431 16.18 -6.35 0.26
CA GLY A 431 15.40 -5.18 -0.11
C GLY A 431 16.11 -3.85 0.09
N ALA A 432 15.33 -2.79 -0.11
CA ALA A 432 15.84 -1.42 -0.15
C ALA A 432 16.41 -0.95 1.22
N PRO A 433 17.40 -0.04 1.23
CA PRO A 433 17.93 0.50 2.47
C PRO A 433 16.95 1.47 3.16
N LEU A 434 17.11 1.69 4.47
CA LEU A 434 16.28 2.56 5.31
C LEU A 434 15.89 3.89 4.64
N THR A 435 16.86 4.57 4.04
CA THR A 435 16.63 5.90 3.44
C THR A 435 15.86 5.86 2.12
N TRP A 436 15.67 4.71 1.48
CA TRP A 436 14.91 4.65 0.24
C TRP A 436 13.42 4.98 0.48
N LEU A 437 12.80 4.35 1.48
CA LEU A 437 11.39 4.58 1.83
C LEU A 437 11.22 5.64 2.92
N TYR A 438 12.05 5.61 3.95
CA TYR A 438 11.81 6.37 5.19
C TYR A 438 12.59 7.68 5.29
N GLN A 439 13.38 8.07 4.29
CA GLN A 439 14.21 9.29 4.35
C GLN A 439 13.41 10.54 4.70
N GLY A 440 12.22 10.70 4.12
CA GLY A 440 11.37 11.87 4.38
C GLY A 440 10.98 12.04 5.85
N LEU A 441 10.98 10.95 6.63
CA LEU A 441 10.57 10.93 8.03
C LEU A 441 11.73 11.11 9.02
N LEU A 442 12.98 11.02 8.55
CA LEU A 442 14.14 11.10 9.44
C LEU A 442 14.39 12.55 9.85
N THR A 443 14.30 12.82 11.16
CA THR A 443 14.62 14.13 11.74
C THR A 443 16.13 14.36 11.90
N ARG A 444 16.95 13.33 11.60
CA ARG A 444 18.41 13.40 11.62
C ARG A 444 19.01 12.67 10.43
N PRO A 445 20.11 13.18 9.86
CA PRO A 445 20.85 12.45 8.85
C PRO A 445 21.35 11.10 9.37
N VAL A 446 21.18 10.06 8.56
CA VAL A 446 21.76 8.73 8.78
C VAL A 446 22.88 8.53 7.77
N THR A 447 24.01 7.99 8.21
CA THR A 447 25.12 7.71 7.29
C THR A 447 24.73 6.62 6.29
N LYS A 448 25.30 6.65 5.07
CA LYS A 448 25.04 5.61 4.07
C LYS A 448 25.27 4.20 4.63
N LYS A 449 26.37 3.99 5.37
CA LYS A 449 26.69 2.69 5.98
C LYS A 449 25.61 2.19 6.95
N MET A 450 25.03 3.09 7.76
CA MET A 450 23.93 2.75 8.67
C MET A 450 22.62 2.48 7.91
N SER A 451 22.37 3.24 6.84
CA SER A 451 21.21 3.03 5.98
C SER A 451 21.30 1.67 5.26
N ASP A 452 22.45 1.35 4.67
CA ASP A 452 22.68 0.09 3.96
C ASP A 452 22.60 -1.14 4.88
N SER A 453 22.82 -0.98 6.19
CA SER A 453 22.70 -2.08 7.16
C SER A 453 21.28 -2.33 7.69
N ARG A 454 20.36 -1.38 7.48
CA ARG A 454 18.97 -1.44 7.95
C ARG A 454 18.09 -1.49 6.70
N LYS A 455 17.59 -2.68 6.37
CA LYS A 455 16.93 -2.93 5.08
C LYS A 455 15.48 -3.37 5.23
N LEU A 456 14.77 -3.20 4.11
CA LEU A 456 13.45 -3.76 3.84
C LEU A 456 13.55 -5.23 3.40
N SER A 457 14.20 -6.05 4.22
CA SER A 457 14.49 -7.45 3.88
C SER A 457 13.48 -8.41 4.50
N GLY A 458 12.83 -9.20 3.65
CA GLY A 458 12.05 -10.37 4.03
C GLY A 458 12.92 -11.57 4.43
N SER A 459 12.40 -12.79 4.25
CA SER A 459 13.10 -14.02 4.64
C SER A 459 14.07 -14.50 3.56
N ASN A 460 15.30 -14.84 3.94
CA ASN A 460 16.21 -15.64 3.10
C ASN A 460 15.89 -17.15 3.15
N ALA A 461 16.69 -17.99 2.49
CA ALA A 461 16.41 -19.42 2.39
C ALA A 461 16.40 -20.14 3.75
N GLU A 462 17.39 -19.86 4.60
CA GLU A 462 17.53 -20.44 5.94
C GLU A 462 16.35 -20.05 6.84
N GLN A 463 15.97 -18.77 6.81
CA GLN A 463 14.85 -18.22 7.57
C GLN A 463 13.52 -18.83 7.10
N ALA A 464 13.28 -18.89 5.79
CA ALA A 464 12.08 -19.51 5.22
C ALA A 464 11.97 -21.00 5.61
N ALA A 465 13.06 -21.76 5.51
CA ALA A 465 13.12 -23.16 5.94
C ALA A 465 12.78 -23.34 7.44
N ALA A 466 13.31 -22.47 8.29
CA ALA A 466 13.02 -22.48 9.72
C ALA A 466 11.55 -22.16 10.01
N ILE A 467 10.97 -21.18 9.31
CA ILE A 467 9.54 -20.84 9.39
C ILE A 467 8.68 -22.07 9.06
N MET A 468 8.92 -22.71 7.92
CA MET A 468 8.13 -23.88 7.49
C MET A 468 8.21 -25.03 8.50
N THR A 469 9.41 -25.25 9.06
CA THR A 469 9.64 -26.26 10.09
C THR A 469 8.84 -25.98 11.36
N GLU A 470 8.90 -24.75 11.87
CA GLU A 470 8.26 -24.38 13.14
C GLU A 470 6.74 -24.26 13.01
N LEU A 471 6.22 -23.87 11.84
CA LEU A 471 4.80 -23.92 11.50
C LEU A 471 4.28 -25.35 11.30
N GLY A 472 5.17 -26.30 11.00
CA GLY A 472 4.80 -27.66 10.61
C GLY A 472 4.10 -27.71 9.24
N SER A 473 4.43 -26.76 8.35
CA SER A 473 3.77 -26.64 7.04
C SER A 473 4.18 -27.76 6.09
N ARG A 474 3.23 -28.21 5.27
CA ARG A 474 3.47 -29.23 4.23
C ARG A 474 3.47 -28.66 2.82
N GLU A 475 2.90 -27.47 2.64
CA GLU A 475 2.91 -26.72 1.40
C GLU A 475 3.49 -25.32 1.65
N ALA A 476 4.41 -24.88 0.80
CA ALA A 476 5.12 -23.61 0.93
C ALA A 476 5.21 -22.90 -0.41
N TYR A 477 4.64 -21.70 -0.49
CA TYR A 477 4.57 -20.92 -1.71
C TYR A 477 5.30 -19.60 -1.55
N VAL A 478 6.34 -19.40 -2.35
CA VAL A 478 7.04 -18.13 -2.39
C VAL A 478 6.25 -17.16 -3.24
N TYR A 479 5.91 -16.01 -2.65
CA TYR A 479 5.16 -14.93 -3.29
C TYR A 479 5.80 -13.58 -2.93
N ALA A 480 5.11 -12.46 -3.15
CA ALA A 480 5.52 -11.10 -2.78
C ALA A 480 6.88 -10.65 -3.35
N MET A 481 7.31 -11.22 -4.48
CA MET A 481 8.60 -10.88 -5.09
C MET A 481 8.57 -9.61 -5.95
N GLY A 482 7.37 -9.17 -6.39
CA GLY A 482 7.26 -8.00 -7.26
C GLY A 482 7.79 -8.25 -8.67
N GLU A 483 7.59 -9.46 -9.18
CA GLU A 483 8.00 -9.86 -10.53
C GLU A 483 6.97 -9.51 -11.58
N GLU A 484 5.73 -9.29 -11.16
CA GLU A 484 4.60 -9.00 -12.04
C GLU A 484 4.76 -7.67 -12.77
N SER A 485 4.68 -7.71 -14.10
CA SER A 485 4.96 -6.54 -14.96
C SER A 485 4.02 -5.36 -14.73
N TRP A 486 2.81 -5.58 -14.22
CA TRP A 486 1.84 -4.50 -13.94
C TRP A 486 2.17 -3.69 -12.70
N GLN A 487 3.07 -4.18 -11.86
CA GLN A 487 3.40 -3.55 -10.58
C GLN A 487 4.67 -2.72 -10.67
N GLY A 488 5.31 -2.69 -11.84
CA GLY A 488 6.60 -2.04 -12.04
C GLY A 488 6.63 -0.54 -11.71
N HIS A 489 5.48 0.14 -11.79
CA HIS A 489 5.32 1.54 -11.40
C HIS A 489 5.35 1.75 -9.87
N VAL A 490 5.19 0.69 -9.07
CA VAL A 490 5.27 0.70 -7.59
C VAL A 490 6.54 0.02 -7.08
N MET A 491 6.93 -1.12 -7.65
CA MET A 491 7.99 -1.96 -7.09
C MET A 491 9.39 -1.68 -7.67
N ALA A 492 9.49 -1.16 -8.89
CA ALA A 492 10.76 -0.82 -9.54
C ALA A 492 11.84 -1.94 -9.55
N THR A 493 11.44 -3.19 -9.37
CA THR A 493 12.28 -4.39 -9.29
C THR A 493 12.60 -4.92 -10.69
N THR A 494 13.78 -5.55 -10.83
CA THR A 494 14.14 -6.29 -12.05
C THR A 494 15.04 -7.45 -11.66
N TYR A 495 14.51 -8.67 -11.79
CA TYR A 495 15.24 -9.88 -11.43
C TYR A 495 15.90 -10.54 -12.64
N THR A 496 17.00 -11.21 -12.36
CA THR A 496 17.67 -12.14 -13.27
C THR A 496 17.93 -13.43 -12.51
N PRO A 497 18.20 -14.56 -13.19
CA PRO A 497 18.61 -15.79 -12.51
C PRO A 497 19.84 -15.62 -11.61
N ASP A 498 20.63 -14.58 -11.83
CA ASP A 498 21.82 -14.28 -11.03
C ASP A 498 21.57 -13.41 -9.80
N THR A 499 20.38 -12.83 -9.68
CA THR A 499 19.98 -11.97 -8.55
C THR A 499 19.97 -12.79 -7.25
N TYR A 500 20.43 -12.19 -6.15
CA TYR A 500 20.64 -12.89 -4.88
C TYR A 500 19.35 -13.51 -4.33
N GLN A 501 18.24 -12.78 -4.43
CA GLN A 501 16.90 -13.21 -4.01
C GLN A 501 16.47 -14.49 -4.74
N ILE A 502 16.61 -14.53 -6.07
CA ILE A 502 16.30 -15.73 -6.87
C ILE A 502 17.15 -16.93 -6.45
N LYS A 503 18.45 -16.72 -6.17
CA LYS A 503 19.33 -17.80 -5.67
C LYS A 503 18.89 -18.31 -4.30
N GLN A 504 18.39 -17.45 -3.41
CA GLN A 504 17.84 -17.85 -2.12
C GLN A 504 16.52 -18.62 -2.27
N ILE A 505 15.68 -18.26 -3.23
CA ILE A 505 14.46 -19.03 -3.55
C ILE A 505 14.84 -20.43 -4.03
N GLU A 506 15.80 -20.56 -4.96
CA GLU A 506 16.27 -21.86 -5.45
C GLU A 506 16.83 -22.75 -4.32
N GLU A 507 17.58 -22.16 -3.39
CA GLU A 507 18.09 -22.85 -2.19
C GLU A 507 16.94 -23.33 -1.28
N PHE A 508 15.93 -22.49 -1.05
CA PHE A 508 14.75 -22.86 -0.26
C PHE A 508 13.91 -23.95 -0.93
N LEU A 509 13.68 -23.88 -2.23
CA LEU A 509 12.95 -24.91 -2.98
C LEU A 509 13.69 -26.26 -2.95
N THR A 510 15.03 -26.22 -2.97
CA THR A 510 15.85 -27.43 -2.77
C THR A 510 15.65 -28.00 -1.37
N TRP A 511 15.69 -27.16 -0.34
CA TRP A 511 15.40 -27.58 1.03
C TRP A 511 14.00 -28.18 1.17
N CYS A 512 12.97 -27.57 0.56
CA CYS A 512 11.60 -28.09 0.59
C CYS A 512 11.52 -29.50 0.01
N LYS A 513 12.14 -29.71 -1.16
CA LYS A 513 12.21 -31.02 -1.81
C LYS A 513 12.89 -32.08 -0.93
N ASP A 514 13.98 -31.72 -0.27
CA ASP A 514 14.73 -32.64 0.60
C ASP A 514 13.98 -32.99 1.89
N ASN A 515 12.97 -32.19 2.27
CA ASN A 515 12.16 -32.36 3.47
C ASN A 515 10.69 -32.74 3.19
N ASP A 516 10.36 -33.14 1.96
CA ASP A 516 9.01 -33.54 1.53
C ASP A 516 7.93 -32.44 1.75
N VAL A 517 8.32 -31.18 1.58
CA VAL A 517 7.43 -30.01 1.55
C VAL A 517 7.13 -29.66 0.10
N ALA A 518 5.86 -29.68 -0.30
CA ALA A 518 5.48 -29.26 -1.64
C ALA A 518 5.66 -27.75 -1.77
N ALA A 519 6.43 -27.29 -2.76
CA ALA A 519 6.73 -25.88 -2.88
C ALA A 519 6.79 -25.38 -4.32
N GLU A 520 6.49 -24.10 -4.50
CA GLU A 520 6.51 -23.41 -5.79
C GLU A 520 6.87 -21.94 -5.59
N HIS A 521 7.65 -21.39 -6.52
CA HIS A 521 7.85 -19.97 -6.66
C HIS A 521 6.76 -19.42 -7.58
N LEU A 522 5.84 -18.62 -7.04
CA LEU A 522 4.65 -18.17 -7.74
C LEU A 522 4.96 -17.02 -8.69
N PHE A 523 4.33 -17.05 -9.87
CA PHE A 523 4.42 -15.97 -10.84
C PHE A 523 3.12 -15.84 -11.63
N ASN A 524 2.66 -14.60 -11.80
CA ASN A 524 1.40 -14.18 -12.44
C ASN A 524 0.10 -14.68 -11.78
N LYS A 525 -0.21 -15.98 -11.88
CA LYS A 525 -1.43 -16.55 -11.31
C LYS A 525 -1.29 -18.03 -10.97
N ARG A 526 -2.01 -18.46 -9.93
CA ARG A 526 -2.09 -19.86 -9.50
C ARG A 526 -3.41 -20.10 -8.77
N GLU A 527 -3.92 -21.32 -8.81
CA GLU A 527 -5.19 -21.67 -8.15
C GLU A 527 -5.06 -23.02 -7.45
N TRP A 528 -5.66 -23.09 -6.26
CA TRP A 528 -5.84 -24.30 -5.46
C TRP A 528 -7.32 -24.48 -5.16
N ARG A 529 -7.80 -25.73 -5.24
CA ARG A 529 -9.16 -26.10 -4.82
C ARG A 529 -9.12 -27.42 -4.06
N TRP A 530 -10.01 -27.58 -3.09
CA TRP A 530 -10.17 -28.83 -2.32
C TRP A 530 -11.61 -29.08 -1.89
#